data_AF-A0A7S0DRV9-F1
#
_entry.id   AF-A0A7S0DRV9-F1
#
_cell.length_a   1.000
_cell.length_b   1.000
_cell.length_c   1.000
_cell.angle_alpha   90.00
_cell.angle_beta   90.00
_cell.angle_gamma   90.00
#
_symmetry.space_group_name_H-M   'P 1'
#
loop_
_entity.id
_entity.type
_entity.pdbx_description
1 polymer ?
#
loop_
_entity_poly.entity_id
_entity_poly.type
_entity_poly.pdbx_seq_one_letter_code
_entity_poly.pdbx_strand_id
1 'polypeptide(L)'
;CGSAMTATMPATIDLKSHSVDDLRQIAEQKFRRANEKKEDLRQYVGIRYRDLLLSADAIINMNRQCQHALTEIKSLTSTLASLPTPHRQLSLALGAETKHPVGDKSSSHTSTGRDGDRLIALASQVSRAPERIWGLMDNGEYTRACKVYFGVKDAYGEVLRLAEGVVSG
;
A
#
# COMPACT_ATOMS: atom_id res chain seq x y z
N CYS A 1 -32.16 -8.58 16.81
CA CYS A 1 -32.47 -8.56 18.25
C CYS A 1 -32.99 -7.18 18.65
N GLY A 2 -34.30 -6.96 18.58
CA GLY A 2 -34.93 -5.72 19.02
C GLY A 2 -35.35 -5.84 20.49
N SER A 3 -34.75 -5.04 21.36
CA SER A 3 -35.24 -4.90 22.74
C SER A 3 -36.53 -4.09 22.71
N ALA A 4 -37.64 -4.74 23.06
CA ALA A 4 -38.92 -4.11 23.29
C ALA A 4 -38.79 -3.07 24.42
N MET A 5 -38.95 -1.78 24.08
CA MET A 5 -39.14 -0.73 25.07
C MET A 5 -40.52 -0.92 25.69
N THR A 6 -40.57 -1.59 26.84
CA THR A 6 -41.77 -1.72 27.64
C THR A 6 -42.09 -0.34 28.22
N ALA A 7 -43.15 0.29 27.72
CA ALA A 7 -43.67 1.52 28.27
C ALA A 7 -44.28 1.21 29.65
N THR A 8 -43.54 1.47 30.72
CA THR A 8 -44.06 1.48 32.09
C THR A 8 -45.15 2.55 32.18
N MET A 9 -46.41 2.12 32.32
CA MET A 9 -47.55 3.00 32.59
C MET A 9 -47.31 3.77 33.89
N PRO A 10 -47.64 5.07 33.97
CA PRO A 10 -47.39 5.85 35.17
C PRO A 10 -48.25 5.35 36.33
N ALA A 11 -47.61 5.09 37.47
CA ALA A 11 -48.30 4.76 38.71
C ALA A 11 -49.33 5.84 39.05
N THR A 12 -50.60 5.43 39.20
CA THR A 12 -51.72 6.29 39.58
C THR A 12 -51.56 6.69 41.04
N ILE A 13 -51.49 7.99 41.32
CA ILE A 13 -51.43 8.52 42.69
C ILE A 13 -52.84 8.45 43.27
N ASP A 14 -52.99 7.76 44.39
CA ASP A 14 -54.25 7.73 45.14
C ASP A 14 -54.39 9.01 45.97
N LEU A 15 -55.26 9.92 45.54
CA LEU A 15 -55.37 11.28 46.08
C LEU A 15 -55.95 11.32 47.51
N LYS A 16 -56.55 10.22 47.98
CA LYS A 16 -57.26 10.15 49.27
C LYS A 16 -56.34 9.96 50.48
N SER A 17 -55.08 9.55 50.27
CA SER A 17 -54.15 9.17 51.33
C SER A 17 -53.02 10.18 51.56
N HIS A 18 -52.99 11.29 50.83
CA HIS A 18 -51.90 12.27 50.88
C HIS A 18 -52.36 13.61 51.44
N SER A 19 -51.51 14.25 52.24
CA SER A 19 -51.73 15.62 52.68
C SER A 19 -51.64 16.58 51.48
N VAL A 20 -52.30 17.74 51.57
CA VAL A 20 -52.29 18.75 50.49
C VAL A 20 -50.87 19.21 50.15
N ASP A 21 -49.98 19.25 51.14
CA ASP A 21 -48.58 19.63 50.95
C ASP A 21 -47.78 18.53 50.21
N ASP A 22 -48.04 17.26 50.51
CA ASP A 22 -47.42 16.13 49.79
C ASP A 22 -47.84 16.13 48.32
N LEU A 23 -49.11 16.42 48.04
CA LEU A 23 -49.62 16.51 46.66
C LEU A 23 -48.98 17.65 45.87
N ARG A 24 -48.75 18.81 46.50
CA ARG A 24 -48.03 19.94 45.89
C ARG A 24 -46.59 19.56 45.56
N GLN A 25 -45.89 18.93 46.51
CA GLN A 25 -44.52 18.50 46.30
C GLN A 25 -44.40 17.47 45.18
N ILE A 26 -45.32 16.50 45.11
CA ILE A 26 -45.36 15.51 44.04
C ILE A 26 -45.67 16.16 42.69
N ALA A 27 -46.59 17.13 42.65
CA ALA A 27 -46.91 17.86 41.42
C ALA A 27 -45.70 18.65 40.90
N GLU A 28 -45.01 19.38 41.78
CA GLU A 28 -43.77 20.10 41.44
C GLU A 28 -42.67 19.15 40.97
N GLN A 29 -42.48 18.03 41.66
CA GLN A 29 -41.49 17.02 41.27
C GLN A 29 -41.82 16.41 39.90
N LYS A 30 -43.09 16.12 39.62
CA LYS A 30 -43.54 15.61 38.32
C LYS A 30 -43.32 16.64 37.21
N PHE A 31 -43.65 17.90 37.46
CA PHE A 31 -43.43 18.97 36.47
C PHE A 31 -41.95 19.17 36.19
N ARG A 32 -41.10 19.12 37.22
CA ARG A 32 -39.65 19.19 37.08
C ARG A 32 -39.11 18.02 36.24
N ARG A 33 -39.47 16.78 36.58
CA ARG A 33 -39.07 15.58 35.82
C ARG A 33 -39.55 15.61 34.37
N ALA A 34 -40.75 16.12 34.12
CA ALA A 34 -41.28 16.28 32.78
C ALA A 34 -40.46 17.29 31.95
N ASN A 35 -40.05 18.41 32.55
CA ASN A 35 -39.20 19.39 31.88
C ASN A 35 -37.77 18.90 31.68
N GLU A 36 -37.17 18.22 32.66
CA GLU A 36 -35.86 17.57 32.52
C GLU A 36 -35.86 16.59 31.35
N LYS A 37 -36.84 15.69 31.31
CA LYS A 37 -36.94 14.68 30.25
C LYS A 37 -37.20 15.28 28.87
N LYS A 38 -37.92 16.41 28.80
CA LYS A 38 -38.12 17.17 27.57
C LYS A 38 -36.80 17.77 27.07
N GLU A 39 -35.99 18.31 27.98
CA GLU A 39 -34.68 18.87 27.65
C GLU A 39 -33.67 17.79 27.25
N ASP A 40 -33.65 16.66 27.95
CA ASP A 40 -32.84 15.50 27.57
C ASP A 40 -33.19 15.05 26.14
N LEU A 41 -34.49 14.93 25.83
CA LEU A 41 -34.93 14.54 24.49
C LEU A 41 -34.49 15.55 23.44
N ARG A 42 -34.57 16.85 23.73
CA ARG A 42 -34.08 17.91 22.84
C ARG A 42 -32.59 17.73 22.53
N GLN A 43 -31.79 17.41 23.53
CA GLN A 43 -30.36 17.18 23.37
C GLN A 43 -30.06 15.88 22.59
N TYR A 44 -30.73 14.77 22.94
CA TYR A 44 -30.54 13.48 22.27
C TYR A 44 -30.85 13.53 20.79
N VAL A 45 -31.90 14.25 20.39
CA VAL A 45 -32.25 14.41 18.98
C VAL A 45 -31.16 15.18 18.22
N GLY A 46 -30.64 16.26 18.80
CA GLY A 46 -29.52 17.01 18.21
C GLY A 46 -28.25 16.18 18.06
N ILE A 47 -27.93 15.37 19.07
CA ILE A 47 -26.77 14.46 19.05
C ILE A 47 -26.93 13.40 17.95
N ARG A 48 -28.12 12.78 17.82
CA ARG A 48 -28.38 11.76 16.80
C ARG A 48 -28.29 12.30 15.38
N TYR A 49 -28.81 13.50 15.13
CA TYR A 49 -28.66 14.13 13.81
C TYR A 49 -27.20 14.44 13.49
N ARG A 50 -26.43 14.94 14.46
CA ARG A 50 -25.00 15.22 14.28
C ARG A 50 -24.21 13.93 14.01
N ASP A 51 -24.51 12.86 14.72
CA ASP A 51 -23.89 11.55 14.55
C ASP A 51 -24.17 10.93 13.17
N LEU A 52 -25.41 11.05 12.68
CA LEU A 52 -25.77 10.63 11.33
C LEU A 52 -24.99 11.41 10.26
N LEU A 53 -24.84 12.73 10.47
CA LEU A 53 -24.13 13.60 9.54
C LEU A 53 -22.62 13.29 9.53
N LEU A 54 -22.03 13.09 10.71
CA LEU A 54 -20.63 12.65 10.83
C LEU A 54 -20.40 11.27 10.20
N SER A 55 -21.35 10.34 10.36
CA SER A 55 -21.28 9.02 9.74
C SER A 55 -21.35 9.13 8.21
N ALA A 56 -22.20 10.01 7.67
CA ALA A 56 -22.28 10.28 6.24
C ALA A 56 -20.96 10.86 5.69
N ASP A 57 -20.36 11.83 6.39
CA ASP A 57 -19.06 12.41 6.02
C ASP A 57 -17.94 11.36 6.05
N ALA A 58 -17.95 10.47 7.05
CA ALA A 58 -17.00 9.37 7.16
C ALA A 58 -17.10 8.42 5.95
N ILE A 59 -18.32 8.06 5.53
CA ILE A 59 -18.56 7.21 4.34
C ILE A 59 -18.03 7.88 3.07
N ILE A 60 -18.28 9.18 2.90
CA ILE A 60 -17.79 9.94 1.74
C ILE A 60 -16.26 9.95 1.71
N ASN A 61 -15.62 10.22 2.87
CA ASN A 61 -14.17 10.23 2.97
C ASN A 61 -13.55 8.85 2.70
N MET A 62 -14.17 7.77 3.20
CA MET A 62 -13.75 6.39 2.91
C MET A 62 -13.83 6.10 1.40
N ASN A 63 -14.92 6.48 0.73
CA ASN A 63 -15.07 6.30 -0.71
C ASN A 63 -13.97 7.04 -1.49
N ARG A 64 -13.71 8.30 -1.14
CA ARG A 64 -12.64 9.09 -1.75
C ARG A 64 -11.27 8.42 -1.60
N GLN A 65 -10.96 7.88 -0.41
CA GLN A 65 -9.71 7.16 -0.17
C GLN A 65 -9.62 5.86 -0.98
N CYS A 66 -10.71 5.10 -1.08
CA CYS A 66 -10.75 3.90 -1.92
C CYS A 66 -10.52 4.25 -3.40
N GLN A 67 -11.14 5.31 -3.91
CA GLN A 67 -10.92 5.77 -5.27
C GLN A 67 -9.46 6.17 -5.50
N HIS A 68 -8.86 6.91 -4.57
CA HIS A 68 -7.45 7.28 -4.62
C HIS A 68 -6.54 6.03 -4.68
N ALA A 69 -6.72 5.09 -3.76
CA ALA A 69 -5.95 3.85 -3.74
C ALA A 69 -6.12 3.06 -5.05
N LEU A 70 -7.34 2.99 -5.62
CA LEU A 70 -7.57 2.36 -6.91
C LEU A 70 -6.83 3.08 -8.05
N THR A 71 -6.80 4.41 -8.06
CA THR A 71 -6.04 5.16 -9.06
C THR A 71 -4.54 4.94 -8.93
N GLU A 72 -4.01 4.90 -7.72
CA GLU A 72 -2.60 4.59 -7.46
C GLU A 72 -2.25 3.18 -7.93
N ILE A 73 -3.05 2.17 -7.59
CA ILE A 73 -2.84 0.79 -8.05
C ILE A 73 -2.87 0.72 -9.58
N LYS A 74 -3.83 1.39 -10.23
CA LYS A 74 -3.88 1.45 -11.70
C LYS A 74 -2.65 2.15 -12.29
N SER A 75 -2.16 3.20 -11.64
CA SER A 75 -0.94 3.87 -12.06
C SER A 75 0.26 2.92 -11.95
N LEU A 76 0.40 2.21 -10.82
CA LEU A 76 1.46 1.23 -10.61
C LEU A 76 1.39 0.10 -11.62
N THR A 77 0.22 -0.50 -11.85
CA THR A 77 0.08 -1.56 -12.86
C THR A 77 0.40 -1.05 -14.27
N SER A 78 0.00 0.18 -14.62
CA SER A 78 0.38 0.78 -15.90
C SER A 78 1.89 1.00 -16.02
N THR A 79 2.56 1.47 -14.95
CA THR A 79 4.01 1.65 -14.95
C THR A 79 4.75 0.32 -15.09
N LEU A 80 4.27 -0.73 -14.40
CA LEU A 80 4.82 -2.08 -14.52
C LEU A 80 4.59 -2.67 -15.91
N ALA A 81 3.41 -2.45 -16.52
CA ALA A 81 3.11 -2.91 -17.87
C ALA A 81 3.90 -2.13 -18.95
N SER A 82 4.19 -0.85 -18.70
CA SER A 82 5.02 -0.02 -19.59
C SER A 82 6.51 -0.31 -19.47
N LEU A 83 6.92 -1.01 -18.40
CA LEU A 83 8.31 -1.41 -18.21
C LEU A 83 8.65 -2.43 -19.30
N PRO A 84 9.62 -2.14 -20.19
CA PRO A 84 9.99 -3.09 -21.22
C PRO A 84 10.45 -4.38 -20.55
N THR A 85 9.99 -5.51 -21.07
CA THR A 85 10.51 -6.82 -20.73
C THR A 85 12.05 -6.78 -20.75
N PRO A 86 12.73 -7.43 -19.78
CA PRO A 86 14.18 -7.27 -19.55
C PRO A 86 15.05 -7.56 -20.78
N HIS A 87 14.48 -8.24 -21.78
CA HIS A 87 15.13 -8.55 -23.04
C HIS A 87 15.42 -7.33 -23.94
N ARG A 88 14.75 -6.17 -23.79
CA ARG A 88 14.89 -5.04 -24.73
C ARG A 88 15.73 -3.86 -24.21
N GLN A 89 15.85 -3.69 -22.89
CA GLN A 89 16.58 -2.53 -22.32
C GLN A 89 18.05 -2.81 -21.99
N LEU A 90 18.46 -4.07 -21.84
CA LEU A 90 19.88 -4.39 -21.60
C LEU A 90 20.76 -3.98 -22.78
N SER A 91 20.24 -4.07 -24.02
CA SER A 91 20.97 -3.67 -25.22
C SER A 91 21.19 -2.15 -25.34
N LEU A 92 20.38 -1.32 -24.67
CA LEU A 92 20.49 0.15 -24.72
C LEU A 92 21.26 0.71 -23.52
N ALA A 93 21.10 0.13 -22.33
CA ALA A 93 21.81 0.58 -21.13
C ALA A 93 23.29 0.16 -21.09
N LEU A 94 23.66 -0.97 -21.74
CA LEU A 94 25.07 -1.37 -21.86
C LEU A 94 25.79 -0.71 -23.05
N GLY A 95 25.07 -0.07 -23.98
CA GLY A 95 25.67 0.65 -25.11
C GLY A 95 26.10 2.10 -24.79
N ALA A 96 25.67 2.66 -23.66
CA ALA A 96 25.84 4.07 -23.35
C ALA A 96 27.01 4.42 -22.42
N GLU A 97 27.56 3.45 -21.67
CA GLU A 97 28.57 3.69 -20.63
C GLU A 97 29.97 3.15 -20.98
N THR A 98 30.34 3.09 -22.26
CA THR A 98 31.72 2.84 -22.70
C THR A 98 32.13 3.77 -23.84
N LYS A 99 32.15 5.08 -23.58
CA LYS A 99 33.04 5.99 -24.34
C LYS A 99 34.48 5.81 -23.84
N HIS A 100 35.13 4.74 -24.28
CA HIS A 100 36.59 4.68 -24.33
C HIS A 100 37.03 5.04 -25.77
N PRO A 101 37.85 6.08 -25.99
CA PRO A 101 38.38 6.39 -27.30
C PRO A 101 39.63 5.55 -27.55
N VAL A 102 39.47 4.42 -28.24
CA VAL A 102 40.60 3.68 -28.83
C VAL A 102 40.03 3.14 -30.15
N GLY A 103 40.33 3.74 -31.29
CA GLY A 103 41.65 3.68 -31.91
C GLY A 103 41.63 2.51 -32.89
N ASP A 104 41.29 2.80 -34.15
CA ASP A 104 41.41 1.89 -35.28
C ASP A 104 42.74 1.14 -35.24
N LYS A 105 42.72 -0.21 -35.23
CA LYS A 105 43.60 -1.09 -36.04
C LYS A 105 42.97 -2.47 -36.21
N SER A 106 43.01 -2.94 -37.46
CA SER A 106 42.69 -4.29 -37.90
C SER A 106 43.54 -5.36 -37.20
N SER A 107 43.00 -6.56 -36.97
CA SER A 107 43.67 -7.82 -37.36
C SER A 107 42.84 -9.06 -37.02
N SER A 108 42.72 -9.93 -38.02
CA SER A 108 42.43 -11.36 -37.94
C SER A 108 43.22 -12.06 -36.82
N HIS A 109 42.54 -12.86 -35.97
CA HIS A 109 42.87 -14.26 -35.58
C HIS A 109 42.16 -14.71 -34.28
N THR A 110 41.87 -16.02 -34.24
CA THR A 110 41.37 -16.91 -33.16
C THR A 110 40.02 -16.58 -32.48
N SER A 111 38.99 -17.37 -32.83
CA SER A 111 37.69 -17.39 -32.13
C SER A 111 37.79 -17.89 -30.68
N THR A 112 38.83 -18.65 -30.32
CA THR A 112 39.00 -19.24 -28.98
C THR A 112 39.41 -18.24 -27.90
N GLY A 113 40.19 -17.20 -28.22
CA GLY A 113 40.57 -16.17 -27.24
C GLY A 113 39.43 -15.23 -26.89
N ARG A 114 38.54 -14.97 -27.85
CA ARG A 114 37.42 -14.05 -27.71
C ARG A 114 36.33 -14.57 -26.75
N ASP A 115 36.17 -15.89 -26.67
CA ASP A 115 35.25 -16.54 -25.75
C ASP A 115 35.81 -16.60 -24.32
N GLY A 116 37.13 -16.78 -24.18
CA GLY A 116 37.84 -16.69 -22.89
C GLY A 116 37.76 -15.30 -22.25
N ASP A 117 38.02 -14.25 -23.02
CA ASP A 117 37.93 -12.87 -22.54
C ASP A 117 36.50 -12.48 -22.12
N ARG A 118 35.49 -12.98 -22.85
CA ARG A 118 34.07 -12.82 -22.52
C ARG A 118 33.70 -13.54 -21.23
N LEU A 119 34.19 -14.76 -21.04
CA LEU A 119 33.96 -15.54 -19.82
C LEU A 119 34.52 -14.82 -18.58
N ILE A 120 35.75 -14.29 -18.69
CA ILE A 120 36.40 -13.53 -17.61
C ILE A 120 35.62 -12.25 -17.28
N ALA A 121 35.17 -11.52 -18.30
CA ALA A 121 34.37 -10.31 -18.12
C ALA A 121 33.04 -10.61 -17.40
N LEU A 122 32.29 -11.62 -17.86
CA LEU A 122 31.02 -12.04 -17.26
C LEU A 122 31.20 -12.58 -15.84
N ALA A 123 32.23 -13.39 -15.58
CA ALA A 123 32.53 -13.89 -14.25
C ALA A 123 32.83 -12.74 -13.26
N SER A 124 33.57 -11.72 -13.71
CA SER A 124 33.87 -10.52 -12.92
C SER A 124 32.64 -9.63 -12.65
N GLN A 125 31.60 -9.75 -13.48
CA GLN A 125 30.33 -9.06 -13.31
C GLN A 125 29.43 -9.78 -12.31
N VAL A 126 29.37 -11.12 -12.36
CA VAL A 126 28.65 -11.95 -11.38
C VAL A 126 29.24 -11.79 -9.99
N SER A 127 30.58 -11.73 -9.86
CA SER A 127 31.24 -11.57 -8.56
C SER A 127 30.95 -10.22 -7.89
N ARG A 128 30.77 -9.14 -8.67
CA ARG A 128 30.44 -7.79 -8.17
C ARG A 128 28.94 -7.55 -7.98
N ALA A 129 28.09 -8.48 -8.41
CA ALA A 129 26.64 -8.34 -8.34
C ALA A 129 26.07 -8.18 -6.92
N PRO A 130 26.53 -8.93 -5.90
CA PRO A 130 25.94 -8.85 -4.55
C PRO A 130 26.11 -7.47 -3.91
N GLU A 131 27.31 -6.89 -3.96
CA GLU A 131 27.59 -5.55 -3.42
C GLU A 131 26.74 -4.48 -4.10
N ARG A 132 26.53 -4.61 -5.42
CA ARG A 132 25.69 -3.69 -6.19
C ARG A 132 24.20 -3.85 -5.86
N ILE A 133 23.73 -5.07 -5.62
CA ILE A 133 22.34 -5.33 -5.22
C ILE A 133 22.08 -4.78 -3.81
N TRP A 134 22.97 -5.06 -2.86
CA TRP A 134 22.86 -4.55 -1.49
C TRP A 134 22.95 -3.03 -1.45
N GLY A 135 23.89 -2.41 -2.17
CA GLY A 135 23.97 -0.95 -2.25
C GLY A 135 22.71 -0.30 -2.84
N LEU A 136 22.00 -0.96 -3.77
CA LEU A 136 20.72 -0.46 -4.29
C LEU A 136 19.57 -0.66 -3.32
N MET A 137 19.59 -1.74 -2.53
CA MET A 137 18.60 -1.98 -1.48
C MET A 137 18.73 -0.98 -0.33
N ASP A 138 19.97 -0.65 0.07
CA ASP A 138 20.25 0.31 1.14
C ASP A 138 19.81 1.73 0.75
N ASN A 139 19.86 2.05 -0.55
CA ASN A 139 19.35 3.32 -1.11
C ASN A 139 17.82 3.34 -1.33
N GLY A 140 17.10 2.25 -1.03
CA GLY A 140 15.65 2.14 -1.22
C GLY A 140 15.18 1.93 -2.66
N GLU A 141 16.11 1.73 -3.60
CA GLU A 141 15.82 1.51 -5.04
C GLU A 141 15.55 0.03 -5.36
N TYR A 142 14.49 -0.56 -4.77
CA TYR A 142 14.18 -1.99 -4.92
C TYR A 142 13.94 -2.43 -6.38
N THR A 143 13.36 -1.56 -7.21
CA THR A 143 13.07 -1.88 -8.62
C THR A 143 14.36 -2.06 -9.44
N ARG A 144 15.38 -1.25 -9.14
CA ARG A 144 16.68 -1.31 -9.81
C ARG A 144 17.49 -2.50 -9.31
N ALA A 145 17.43 -2.80 -8.02
CA ALA A 145 18.02 -4.00 -7.43
C ALA A 145 17.49 -5.28 -8.10
N CYS A 146 16.16 -5.40 -8.25
CA CYS A 146 15.54 -6.53 -8.93
C CYS A 146 16.02 -6.68 -10.39
N LYS A 147 16.14 -5.58 -11.15
CA LYS A 147 16.64 -5.62 -12.54
C LYS A 147 18.07 -6.16 -12.64
N VAL A 148 18.96 -5.70 -11.76
CA VAL A 148 20.35 -6.16 -11.72
C VAL A 148 20.40 -7.65 -11.36
N TYR A 149 19.59 -8.11 -10.41
CA TYR A 149 19.50 -9.52 -10.05
C TYR A 149 19.10 -10.42 -11.22
N PHE A 150 18.03 -10.07 -11.96
CA PHE A 150 17.61 -10.85 -13.12
C PHE A 150 18.66 -10.85 -14.23
N GLY A 151 19.30 -9.71 -14.52
CA GLY A 151 20.37 -9.65 -15.53
C GLY A 151 21.60 -10.49 -15.17
N VAL A 152 21.95 -10.55 -13.88
CA VAL A 152 23.07 -11.38 -13.39
C VAL A 152 22.71 -12.87 -13.44
N LYS A 153 21.46 -13.23 -13.15
CA LYS A 153 20.97 -14.60 -13.28
C LYS A 153 21.06 -15.11 -14.72
N ASP A 154 20.68 -14.26 -15.69
CA ASP A 154 20.76 -14.60 -17.12
C ASP A 154 22.23 -14.73 -17.56
N ALA A 155 23.09 -13.80 -17.15
CA ALA A 155 24.53 -13.85 -17.42
C ALA A 155 25.22 -15.08 -16.79
N TYR A 156 24.79 -15.52 -15.60
CA TYR A 156 25.28 -16.74 -14.97
C TYR A 156 24.91 -17.99 -15.80
N GLY A 157 23.72 -18.03 -16.40
CA GLY A 157 23.32 -19.08 -17.32
C GLY A 157 24.18 -19.13 -18.59
N GLU A 158 24.56 -17.96 -19.13
CA GLU A 158 25.48 -17.86 -20.27
C GLU A 158 26.90 -18.31 -19.91
N VAL A 159 27.41 -17.93 -18.74
CA VAL A 159 28.72 -18.37 -18.22
C VAL A 159 28.77 -19.89 -18.09
N LEU A 160 27.70 -20.51 -17.56
CA LEU A 160 27.62 -21.96 -17.42
C LEU A 160 27.65 -22.66 -18.79
N ARG A 161 26.89 -22.16 -19.77
CA ARG A 161 26.89 -22.67 -21.15
C ARG A 161 28.25 -22.54 -21.84
N LEU A 162 28.92 -21.40 -21.66
CA LEU A 162 30.24 -21.16 -22.27
C LEU A 162 31.31 -22.02 -21.60
N ALA A 163 31.25 -22.22 -20.29
CA ALA A 163 32.15 -23.11 -19.57
C ALA A 163 32.01 -24.58 -20.02
N GLU A 164 30.79 -25.07 -20.22
CA GLU A 164 30.53 -26.43 -20.74
C GLU A 164 31.01 -26.61 -22.19
N GLY A 165 30.91 -25.56 -23.01
CA GLY A 165 31.38 -25.55 -24.40
C GLY A 165 32.90 -25.53 -24.54
N VAL A 166 33.62 -24.84 -23.64
CA VAL A 166 35.09 -24.80 -23.62
C VAL A 166 35.71 -26.10 -23.08
N VAL A 167 35.00 -26.85 -22.24
CA VAL A 167 35.47 -28.15 -21.71
C VAL A 167 35.29 -29.30 -22.71
N SER A 168 34.46 -29.12 -23.74
CA SER A 168 34.16 -30.16 -24.77
C SER A 168 34.93 -30.01 -26.09
N GLY A 169 35.77 -28.98 -26.25
CA GLY A 169 36.57 -28.72 -27.47
C GLY A 169 38.06 -28.80 -27.21
#